data_AF-A0A060CI18-F1
#
_entry.id   AF-A0A060CI18-F1
#
_cell.length_a   1.000
_cell.length_b   1.000
_cell.length_c   1.000
_cell.angle_alpha   90.00
_cell.angle_beta   90.00
_cell.angle_gamma   90.00
#
_symmetry.space_group_name_H-M   'P 1'
#
loop_
_entity.id
_entity.type
_entity.pdbx_description
1 polymer ?
#
loop_
_entity_poly.entity_id
_entity_poly.type
_entity_poly.pdbx_seq_one_letter_code
_entity_poly.pdbx_strand_id
1 'polypeptide(L)'
;MLQAAAKTKEVFGFSYESPGLPRYENDYYSRVSENITGNWWFITSLWLAQYELEAGNQELTYRILDWTRDHMLQSGVLSEQLSPLNETFVSVAPLTWSHAEYVATLLDT
;
A
#
# COMPACT_ATOMS: atom_id res chain seq x y z
N MET A 1 19.92 2.01 3.74
CA MET A 1 18.47 2.13 4.05
C MET A 1 17.76 3.06 3.07
N LEU A 2 18.15 4.33 2.92
CA LEU A 2 17.54 5.28 1.96
C LEU A 2 17.43 4.78 0.50
N GLN A 3 18.41 4.01 0.02
CA GLN A 3 18.41 3.50 -1.37
C GLN A 3 17.30 2.49 -1.65
N ALA A 4 16.88 1.67 -0.66
CA ALA A 4 15.90 0.62 -0.90
C ALA A 4 14.50 1.21 -1.11
N ALA A 5 14.04 2.08 -0.22
CA ALA A 5 12.75 2.76 -0.35
C ALA A 5 12.68 3.63 -1.61
N ALA A 6 13.77 4.35 -1.93
CA ALA A 6 13.84 5.11 -3.17
C ALA A 6 13.72 4.20 -4.41
N LYS A 7 14.40 3.05 -4.42
CA LYS A 7 14.35 2.13 -5.55
C LYS A 7 12.96 1.48 -5.70
N THR A 8 12.32 1.11 -4.60
CA THR A 8 10.93 0.62 -4.61
C THR A 8 9.99 1.63 -5.26
N LYS A 9 10.08 2.91 -4.87
CA LYS A 9 9.23 3.97 -5.44
C LYS A 9 9.48 4.16 -6.95
N GLU A 10 10.75 4.12 -7.38
CA GLU A 10 11.14 4.22 -8.79
C GLU A 10 10.60 3.04 -9.62
N VAL A 11 10.86 1.80 -9.19
CA VAL A 11 10.51 0.58 -9.94
C VAL A 11 9.00 0.42 -10.11
N PHE A 12 8.23 0.77 -9.08
CA PHE A 12 6.78 0.57 -9.09
C PHE A 12 5.97 1.81 -9.50
N GLY A 13 6.65 2.87 -9.98
CA GLY A 13 5.96 4.07 -10.46
C GLY A 13 5.13 4.76 -9.37
N PHE A 14 5.63 4.77 -8.14
CA PHE A 14 4.94 5.35 -6.99
C PHE A 14 4.65 6.85 -7.22
N SER A 15 3.45 7.29 -6.83
CA SER A 15 3.10 8.70 -6.77
C SER A 15 2.34 9.04 -5.49
N TYR A 16 2.23 10.33 -5.17
CA TYR A 16 1.42 10.76 -4.02
C TYR A 16 -0.07 10.53 -4.29
N GLU A 17 -0.53 10.62 -5.54
CA GLU A 17 -1.92 10.38 -5.92
C GLU A 17 -2.32 8.91 -5.70
N SER A 18 -1.43 7.97 -6.01
CA SER A 18 -1.67 6.54 -5.91
C SER A 18 -0.50 5.83 -5.22
N PRO A 19 -0.39 5.91 -3.88
CA PRO A 19 0.77 5.43 -3.13
C PRO A 19 0.76 3.90 -2.87
N GLY A 20 0.09 3.15 -3.74
CA GLY A 20 0.02 1.70 -3.69
C GLY A 20 1.33 1.04 -4.13
N LEU A 21 1.77 0.00 -3.43
CA LEU A 21 2.97 -0.76 -3.79
C LEU A 21 2.66 -2.25 -3.93
N PRO A 22 3.19 -2.95 -4.95
CA PRO A 22 3.14 -4.41 -5.01
C PRO A 22 4.19 -5.04 -4.08
N ARG A 23 4.15 -6.36 -3.95
CA ARG A 23 5.17 -7.13 -3.21
C ARG A 23 6.51 -7.20 -3.95
N TYR A 24 6.44 -7.47 -5.25
CA TYR A 24 7.58 -7.54 -6.18
C TYR A 24 7.08 -7.49 -7.63
N GLU A 25 8.00 -7.26 -8.58
CA GLU A 25 7.67 -7.18 -10.01
C GLU A 25 7.07 -8.49 -10.53
N ASN A 26 6.00 -8.36 -11.30
CA ASN A 26 5.30 -9.44 -11.96
C ASN A 26 4.77 -10.53 -11.00
N ASP A 27 4.42 -10.15 -9.78
CA ASP A 27 3.77 -11.04 -8.82
C ASP A 27 2.48 -11.63 -9.40
N TYR A 28 2.49 -12.93 -9.69
CA TYR A 28 1.38 -13.64 -10.33
C TYR A 28 0.20 -13.93 -9.40
N TYR A 29 0.35 -13.75 -8.09
CA TYR A 29 -0.69 -14.12 -7.14
C TYR A 29 -1.90 -13.20 -7.23
N SER A 30 -2.99 -13.73 -7.81
CA SER A 30 -4.22 -12.98 -8.10
C SER A 30 -4.01 -11.74 -8.98
N ARG A 31 -2.92 -11.70 -9.77
CA ARG A 31 -2.59 -10.55 -10.63
C ARG A 31 -3.71 -10.29 -11.64
N VAL A 32 -4.23 -9.05 -11.67
CA VAL A 32 -5.38 -8.72 -12.52
C VAL A 32 -5.02 -8.44 -13.98
N SER A 33 -3.75 -8.14 -14.28
CA SER A 33 -3.28 -7.86 -15.64
C SER A 33 -1.77 -8.04 -15.79
N GLU A 34 -1.31 -8.44 -16.96
CA GLU A 34 0.11 -8.46 -17.33
C GLU A 34 0.67 -7.04 -17.60
N ASN A 35 -0.21 -6.05 -17.80
CA ASN A 35 0.19 -4.66 -18.10
C ASN A 35 0.52 -3.82 -16.85
N ILE A 36 0.40 -4.39 -15.65
CA ILE A 36 0.75 -3.74 -14.38
C ILE A 36 1.93 -4.47 -13.73
N THR A 37 2.74 -3.81 -12.92
CA THR A 37 3.88 -4.47 -12.23
C THR A 37 3.43 -5.44 -11.13
N GLY A 38 2.21 -5.32 -10.64
CA GLY A 38 1.58 -6.18 -9.64
C GLY A 38 0.38 -5.47 -9.04
N ASN A 39 -0.47 -6.20 -8.30
CA ASN A 39 -1.54 -5.54 -7.55
C ASN A 39 -0.95 -4.72 -6.38
N TRP A 40 -1.63 -3.66 -5.95
CA TRP A 40 -1.23 -2.94 -4.75
C TRP A 40 -1.61 -3.72 -3.50
N TRP A 41 -0.76 -3.66 -2.48
CA TRP A 41 -0.99 -4.26 -1.17
C TRP A 41 -0.97 -3.16 -0.11
N PHE A 42 -1.97 -3.14 0.77
CA PHE A 42 -1.99 -2.19 1.88
C PHE A 42 -0.77 -2.36 2.79
N ILE A 43 -0.38 -3.61 3.06
CA ILE A 43 0.75 -3.95 3.93
C ILE A 43 2.05 -3.30 3.47
N THR A 44 2.44 -3.48 2.20
CA THR A 44 3.71 -2.94 1.68
C THR A 44 3.67 -1.42 1.55
N SER A 45 2.52 -0.83 1.24
CA SER A 45 2.33 0.62 1.30
C SER A 45 2.46 1.16 2.73
N LEU A 46 1.86 0.49 3.72
CA LEU A 46 1.94 0.91 5.12
C LEU A 46 3.33 0.76 5.71
N TRP A 47 4.10 -0.26 5.29
CA TRP A 47 5.53 -0.35 5.63
C TRP A 47 6.33 0.82 5.07
N LEU A 48 6.00 1.30 3.86
CA LEU A 48 6.60 2.54 3.34
C LEU A 48 6.18 3.73 4.21
N ALA A 49 4.92 3.83 4.65
CA ALA A 49 4.48 4.90 5.53
C ALA A 49 5.25 4.92 6.85
N GLN A 50 5.40 3.77 7.52
CA GLN A 50 6.18 3.62 8.74
C GLN A 50 7.64 4.04 8.52
N TYR A 51 8.24 3.64 7.38
CA TYR A 51 9.59 4.07 7.04
C TYR A 51 9.70 5.59 6.83
N GLU A 52 8.77 6.18 6.09
CA GLU A 52 8.76 7.62 5.80
C GLU A 52 8.51 8.45 7.06
N LEU A 53 7.71 7.94 8.01
CA LEU A 53 7.49 8.54 9.32
C LEU A 53 8.80 8.65 10.10
N GLU A 54 9.54 7.55 10.22
CA GLU A 54 10.86 7.50 10.86
C GLU A 54 11.91 8.35 10.13
N ALA A 55 11.75 8.51 8.81
CA ALA A 55 12.60 9.40 8.01
C ALA A 55 12.21 10.88 8.12
N GLY A 56 11.16 11.22 8.89
CA GLY A 56 10.68 12.59 9.09
C GLY A 56 9.75 13.12 7.98
N ASN A 57 9.32 12.27 7.06
CA ASN A 57 8.40 12.62 5.98
C ASN A 57 6.94 12.33 6.37
N GLN A 58 6.42 13.19 7.25
CA GLN A 58 5.04 13.08 7.73
C GLN A 58 4.00 13.26 6.61
N GLU A 59 4.27 14.12 5.63
CA GLU A 59 3.35 14.37 4.52
C GLU A 59 3.02 13.06 3.77
N LEU A 60 4.04 12.29 3.41
CA LEU A 60 3.85 11.02 2.71
C LEU A 60 3.22 9.95 3.61
N THR A 61 3.58 9.95 4.90
CA THR A 61 3.00 9.04 5.89
C THR A 61 1.49 9.21 5.97
N TYR A 62 1.03 10.44 6.21
CA TYR A 62 -0.39 10.76 6.28
C TYR A 62 -1.08 10.52 4.95
N ARG A 63 -0.41 10.78 3.82
CA ARG A 63 -0.97 10.48 2.51
C ARG A 63 -1.28 9.00 2.30
N ILE A 64 -0.40 8.10 2.73
CA ILE A 64 -0.62 6.65 2.65
C ILE A 64 -1.73 6.20 3.62
N LEU A 65 -1.76 6.77 4.83
CA LEU A 65 -2.82 6.50 5.81
C LEU A 65 -4.20 6.91 5.29
N ASP A 66 -4.31 8.10 4.71
CA ASP A 66 -5.53 8.59 4.08
C ASP A 66 -5.94 7.71 2.89
N TRP A 67 -4.99 7.38 2.01
CA TRP A 67 -5.25 6.45 0.90
C TRP A 67 -5.76 5.10 1.40
N THR A 68 -5.18 4.55 2.47
CA THR A 68 -5.63 3.28 3.05
C THR A 68 -7.07 3.39 3.60
N ARG A 69 -7.38 4.46 4.34
CA ARG A 69 -8.72 4.75 4.86
C ARG A 69 -9.75 4.85 3.73
N ASP A 70 -9.42 5.60 2.69
CA ASP A 70 -10.33 5.92 1.60
C ASP A 70 -10.68 4.68 0.75
N HIS A 71 -9.85 3.63 0.82
CA HIS A 71 -10.08 2.34 0.16
C HIS A 71 -10.63 1.25 1.08
N MET A 72 -11.06 1.58 2.30
CA MET A 72 -11.82 0.64 3.13
C MET A 72 -13.25 0.47 2.59
N LEU A 73 -13.86 -0.71 2.80
CA LEU A 73 -15.31 -0.83 2.65
C LEU A 73 -16.02 0.12 3.62
N GLN A 74 -17.30 0.41 3.36
CA GLN A 74 -18.14 1.17 4.30
C GLN A 74 -18.16 0.55 5.71
N SER A 75 -17.92 -0.76 5.83
CA SER A 75 -17.77 -1.47 7.10
C SER A 75 -16.42 -1.25 7.80
N GLY A 76 -15.49 -0.52 7.20
CA GLY A 76 -14.11 -0.33 7.67
C GLY A 76 -13.15 -1.47 7.30
N VAL A 77 -13.56 -2.41 6.43
CA VAL A 77 -12.77 -3.60 6.10
C VAL A 77 -11.80 -3.33 4.94
N LEU A 78 -10.53 -3.67 5.14
CA LEU A 78 -9.50 -3.76 4.10
C LEU A 78 -9.41 -5.17 3.48
N SER A 79 -9.28 -5.22 2.16
CA SER A 79 -8.84 -6.43 1.45
C SER A 79 -7.33 -6.66 1.61
N GLU A 80 -6.85 -7.80 1.12
CA GLU A 80 -5.43 -8.07 0.96
C GLU A 80 -4.82 -7.20 -0.14
N GLN A 81 -5.50 -7.08 -1.29
CA GLN A 81 -4.96 -6.41 -2.48
C GLN A 81 -5.98 -5.44 -3.08
N LEU A 82 -5.45 -4.50 -3.86
CA LEU A 82 -6.20 -3.53 -4.65
C LEU A 82 -5.68 -3.54 -6.09
N SER A 83 -6.59 -3.51 -7.05
CA SER A 83 -6.26 -3.42 -8.48
C SER A 83 -5.76 -2.00 -8.82
N PRO A 84 -4.54 -1.81 -9.36
CA PRO A 84 -4.05 -0.50 -9.79
C PRO A 84 -4.82 0.10 -10.96
N LEU A 85 -5.63 -0.71 -11.67
CA LEU A 85 -6.34 -0.29 -12.87
C LEU A 85 -7.64 0.44 -12.57
N ASN A 86 -8.28 0.11 -11.44
CA ASN A 86 -9.64 0.53 -11.13
C ASN A 86 -9.96 0.54 -9.64
N GLU A 87 -8.95 0.35 -8.77
CA GLU A 87 -9.07 0.39 -7.31
C GLU A 87 -10.08 -0.63 -6.76
N THR A 88 -10.37 -1.69 -7.52
CA THR A 88 -11.25 -2.78 -7.05
C THR A 88 -10.50 -3.73 -6.14
N PHE A 89 -11.23 -4.29 -5.18
CA PHE A 89 -10.70 -5.24 -4.21
C PHE A 89 -10.31 -6.54 -4.90
N VAL A 90 -9.17 -7.08 -4.50
CA VAL A 90 -8.67 -8.36 -4.99
C VAL A 90 -8.25 -9.21 -3.78
N SER A 91 -8.55 -10.51 -3.86
CA SER A 91 -8.26 -11.50 -2.82
C SER A 91 -9.07 -11.30 -1.52
N VAL A 92 -8.60 -11.87 -0.41
CA VAL A 92 -9.34 -12.01 0.85
C VAL A 92 -9.68 -10.66 1.49
N ALA A 93 -10.86 -10.58 2.13
CA ALA A 93 -11.29 -9.46 2.96
C ALA A 93 -12.15 -10.00 4.12
N PRO A 94 -11.87 -9.65 5.39
CA PRO A 94 -10.75 -8.84 5.84
C PRO A 94 -9.41 -9.56 5.75
N LEU A 95 -8.33 -8.83 5.44
CA LEU A 95 -7.00 -9.27 5.81
C LEU A 95 -6.60 -8.63 7.14
N THR A 96 -6.53 -9.44 8.20
CA THR A 96 -6.17 -8.95 9.55
C THR A 96 -4.81 -8.25 9.57
N TRP A 97 -3.85 -8.71 8.76
CA TRP A 97 -2.52 -8.10 8.72
C TRP A 97 -2.56 -6.67 8.17
N SER A 98 -3.31 -6.40 7.08
CA SER A 98 -3.52 -5.02 6.60
C SER A 98 -4.10 -4.10 7.69
N HIS A 99 -5.04 -4.61 8.49
CA HIS A 99 -5.61 -3.84 9.60
C HIS A 99 -4.59 -3.63 10.73
N ALA A 100 -3.79 -4.64 11.05
CA ALA A 100 -2.76 -4.54 12.07
C ALA A 100 -1.69 -3.49 11.69
N GLU A 101 -1.23 -3.50 10.44
CA GLU A 101 -0.29 -2.49 9.95
C GLU A 101 -0.90 -1.08 9.95
N TYR A 102 -2.19 -0.95 9.58
CA TYR A 102 -2.86 0.35 9.60
C TYR A 102 -2.92 0.94 11.02
N VAL A 103 -3.30 0.12 12.00
CA VAL A 103 -3.32 0.52 13.41
C VAL A 103 -1.91 0.78 13.93
N ALA A 104 -0.93 -0.06 13.60
CA ALA A 104 0.45 0.14 14.03
C ALA A 104 0.99 1.49 13.54
N THR A 105 0.83 1.80 12.25
CA THR A 105 1.25 3.09 11.69
C THR A 105 0.55 4.26 12.38
N LEU A 106 -0.76 4.18 12.67
CA LEU A 106 -1.50 5.23 13.39
C LEU A 106 -1.04 5.44 14.84
N LEU A 107 -0.54 4.40 15.50
CA LEU A 107 -0.05 4.50 16.88
C LEU A 107 1.31 5.20 16.97
N ASP A 108 2.07 5.20 15.87
CA ASP A 108 3.40 5.79 15.80
C ASP A 108 3.39 7.25 15.27
N THR A 109 2.27 7.72 14.68
CA THR A 109 2.11 9.10 14.15
C THR A 109 1.86 10.17 15.20
#